data_AF-A0A2M4AMK8-F1
#
_entry.id   AF-A0A2M4AMK8-F1
#
_cell.length_a   1.000
_cell.length_b   1.000
_cell.length_c   1.000
_cell.angle_alpha   90.00
_cell.angle_beta   90.00
_cell.angle_gamma   90.00
#
_symmetry.space_group_name_H-M   'P 1'
#
loop_
_entity.id
_entity.type
_entity.pdbx_description
1 polymer ?
#
loop_
_entity_poly.entity_id
_entity_poly.type
_entity_poly.pdbx_seq_one_letter_code
_entity_poly.pdbx_strand_id
1 'polypeptide(L)'
;MMASLQKMLTFRAPIATCVRSISAGGARYDIFKVQTPQEFDEKVRNSKEPVIVDFFATWCAPCRMLTPRIETVIGETAGKVKLAKVDIDEHTDLALDYEVASVPVLLAIRNGQVEQRLVGLQDTDKLRTWVQNVLDKKK
;
A
#
# COMPACT_ATOMS: atom_id res chain seq x y z
N MET A 1 4.74 -6.86 -77.05
CA MET A 1 5.10 -8.09 -76.30
C MET A 1 5.77 -7.67 -75.01
N MET A 2 5.35 -8.26 -73.90
CA MET A 2 5.51 -7.75 -72.54
C MET A 2 6.95 -7.72 -72.02
N ALA A 3 7.22 -6.71 -71.21
CA ALA A 3 8.44 -6.51 -70.43
C ALA A 3 8.55 -7.54 -69.30
N SER A 4 9.77 -8.05 -69.06
CA SER A 4 10.15 -8.60 -67.77
C SER A 4 11.66 -8.49 -67.63
N LEU A 5 12.11 -7.49 -66.86
CA LEU A 5 13.44 -7.49 -66.29
C LEU A 5 13.40 -6.69 -64.98
N GLN A 6 13.61 -7.42 -63.88
CA GLN A 6 14.78 -7.27 -63.03
C GLN A 6 14.65 -6.65 -61.63
N LYS A 7 15.30 -7.38 -60.72
CA LYS A 7 15.97 -6.97 -59.47
C LYS A 7 15.09 -6.70 -58.26
N MET A 8 14.93 -7.78 -57.47
CA MET A 8 15.30 -7.82 -56.06
C MET A 8 15.99 -6.53 -55.57
N LEU A 9 15.25 -5.67 -54.88
CA LEU A 9 15.83 -4.73 -53.92
C LEU A 9 15.64 -5.31 -52.52
N THR A 10 16.79 -5.58 -51.90
CA THR A 10 16.97 -5.94 -50.50
C THR A 10 16.51 -4.79 -49.60
N PHE A 11 15.39 -4.96 -48.91
CA PHE A 11 15.02 -4.09 -47.79
C PHE A 11 15.78 -4.53 -46.53
N ARG A 12 16.84 -3.81 -46.17
CA ARG A 12 17.42 -3.87 -44.81
C ARG A 12 16.62 -2.91 -43.93
N ALA A 13 15.71 -3.44 -43.11
CA ALA A 13 15.12 -2.69 -42.02
C ALA A 13 16.14 -2.60 -40.86
N PRO A 14 16.30 -1.44 -40.19
CA PRO A 14 17.08 -1.38 -38.98
C PRO A 14 16.31 -2.14 -37.90
N ILE A 15 16.99 -3.09 -37.24
CA ILE A 15 16.50 -3.69 -36.01
C ILE A 15 16.53 -2.57 -34.98
N ALA A 16 15.42 -1.84 -34.84
CA ALA A 16 15.23 -0.92 -33.75
C ALA A 16 15.11 -1.76 -32.48
N THR A 17 16.22 -1.91 -31.76
CA THR A 17 16.25 -2.45 -30.41
C THR A 17 15.42 -1.51 -29.55
N CYS A 18 14.14 -1.84 -29.33
CA CYS A 18 13.37 -1.24 -28.26
C CYS A 18 14.05 -1.69 -26.96
N VAL A 19 14.97 -0.86 -26.45
CA VAL A 19 15.51 -1.01 -25.12
C VAL A 19 14.33 -0.80 -24.18
N ARG A 20 13.73 -1.91 -23.75
CA ARG A 20 12.75 -1.93 -22.69
C ARG A 20 13.49 -1.46 -21.44
N SER A 21 13.32 -0.21 -21.07
CA SER A 21 13.77 0.30 -19.78
C SER A 21 13.01 -0.48 -18.71
N ILE A 22 13.61 -1.54 -18.20
CA ILE A 22 13.10 -2.27 -17.04
C ILE A 22 13.42 -1.37 -15.85
N SER A 23 12.51 -0.45 -15.53
CA SER A 23 12.47 0.12 -14.20
C SER A 23 12.16 -1.02 -13.24
N ALA A 24 13.20 -1.65 -12.70
CA ALA A 24 13.11 -2.51 -11.53
C ALA A 24 12.86 -1.62 -10.28
N GLY A 25 11.82 -0.80 -10.33
CA GLY A 25 11.19 -0.27 -9.12
C GLY A 25 10.22 -1.32 -8.65
N GLY A 26 10.72 -2.37 -8.00
CA GLY A 26 9.83 -3.29 -7.29
C GLY A 26 9.00 -2.45 -6.34
N ALA A 27 7.68 -2.43 -6.54
CA ALA A 27 6.75 -1.90 -5.56
C ALA A 27 6.93 -2.77 -4.31
N ARG A 28 7.84 -2.34 -3.43
CA ARG A 28 7.90 -2.87 -2.07
C ARG A 28 6.56 -2.46 -1.48
N TYR A 29 5.74 -3.45 -1.19
CA TYR A 29 4.65 -3.32 -0.23
C TYR A 29 5.26 -2.69 1.02
N ASP A 30 5.03 -1.40 1.24
CA ASP A 30 5.58 -0.66 2.38
C ASP A 30 4.74 -1.01 3.62
N ILE A 31 5.00 -2.21 4.15
CA ILE A 31 4.54 -2.65 5.46
C ILE A 31 5.69 -2.39 6.43
N PHE A 32 5.49 -1.53 7.43
CA PHE A 32 6.54 -1.16 8.38
C PHE A 32 5.98 -1.01 9.79
N LYS A 33 6.81 -1.33 10.79
CA LYS A 33 6.53 -0.99 12.19
C LYS A 33 7.09 0.40 12.46
N VAL A 34 6.27 1.26 13.05
CA VAL A 34 6.68 2.62 13.44
C VAL A 34 7.59 2.53 14.66
N GLN A 35 8.79 3.09 14.55
CA GLN A 35 9.80 3.10 15.62
C GLN A 35 9.86 4.44 16.35
N THR A 36 9.56 5.55 15.67
CA THR A 36 9.61 6.90 16.25
C THR A 36 8.43 7.76 15.80
N PRO A 37 8.05 8.79 16.59
CA PRO A 37 7.02 9.75 16.18
C PRO A 37 7.36 10.48 14.88
N GLN A 38 8.64 10.80 14.65
CA GLN A 38 9.09 11.46 13.43
C GLN A 38 8.88 10.57 12.21
N GLU A 39 9.14 9.27 12.33
CA GLU A 39 8.86 8.30 11.27
C GLU A 39 7.36 8.22 10.96
N PHE A 40 6.51 8.29 11.99
CA PHE A 40 5.06 8.35 11.81
C PHE A 40 4.64 9.60 11.02
N ASP A 41 5.15 10.77 11.39
CA ASP A 41 4.79 12.01 10.71
C ASP A 41 5.24 12.02 9.25
N GLU A 42 6.47 11.56 8.97
CA GLU A 42 7.00 11.50 7.61
C GLU A 42 6.30 10.45 6.73
N LYS A 43 6.11 9.24 7.25
CA LYS A 43 5.61 8.10 6.46
C LYS A 43 4.10 7.93 6.50
N VAL A 44 3.40 8.55 7.44
CA VAL A 44 1.93 8.44 7.60
C VAL A 44 1.26 9.78 7.34
N ARG A 45 1.54 10.82 8.15
CA ARG A 45 0.83 12.12 8.03
C ARG A 45 1.17 12.84 6.73
N ASN A 46 2.44 12.84 6.35
CA ASN A 46 2.96 13.52 5.16
C ASN A 46 3.05 12.61 3.92
N SER A 47 2.50 11.40 3.98
CA SER A 47 2.50 10.46 2.86
C SER A 47 1.68 10.98 1.69
N LYS A 48 2.20 10.81 0.47
CA LYS A 48 1.49 11.07 -0.79
C LYS A 48 0.45 9.99 -1.10
N GLU A 49 0.69 8.77 -0.60
CA GLU A 49 -0.18 7.62 -0.77
C GLU A 49 -1.04 7.43 0.49
N PRO A 50 -2.25 6.86 0.38
CA PRO A 50 -3.01 6.51 1.56
C PRO A 50 -2.22 5.51 2.41
N VAL A 51 -2.36 5.66 3.73
CA VAL A 51 -1.69 4.79 4.70
C VAL A 51 -2.74 4.22 5.63
N ILE A 52 -2.74 2.91 5.76
CA ILE A 52 -3.51 2.21 6.77
C ILE A 52 -2.62 2.06 7.99
N VAL A 53 -3.13 2.44 9.16
CA VAL A 53 -2.44 2.30 10.44
C VAL A 53 -3.11 1.19 11.23
N ASP A 54 -2.36 0.14 11.56
CA ASP A 54 -2.76 -0.96 12.45
C ASP A 54 -2.25 -0.67 13.87
N PHE A 55 -3.15 -0.22 14.74
CA PHE A 55 -2.87 -0.09 16.17
C PHE A 55 -3.10 -1.43 16.86
N PHE A 56 -2.02 -1.99 17.39
CA PHE A 56 -2.00 -3.30 18.03
C PHE A 56 -1.24 -3.25 19.36
N ALA A 57 -1.29 -4.36 20.11
CA ALA A 57 -0.44 -4.59 21.27
C ALA A 57 0.07 -6.03 21.27
N THR A 58 1.23 -6.29 21.88
CA THR A 58 1.83 -7.63 21.93
C THR A 58 1.00 -8.64 22.71
N TRP A 59 0.28 -8.18 23.73
CA TRP A 59 -0.61 -8.98 24.58
C TRP A 59 -2.00 -9.19 23.97
N CYS A 60 -2.33 -8.52 22.85
CA CYS A 60 -3.64 -8.58 22.22
C CYS A 60 -3.81 -9.85 21.37
N ALA A 61 -4.56 -10.83 21.88
CA ALA A 61 -4.83 -12.08 21.15
C ALA A 61 -5.61 -11.88 19.82
N PRO A 62 -6.68 -11.05 19.75
CA PRO A 62 -7.37 -10.80 18.49
C PRO A 62 -6.49 -10.11 17.43
N CYS A 63 -5.51 -9.30 17.84
CA CYS A 63 -4.59 -8.61 16.94
C CYS A 63 -3.74 -9.62 16.14
N ARG A 64 -3.33 -10.73 16.77
CA ARG A 64 -2.58 -11.81 16.10
C ARG A 64 -3.33 -12.45 14.93
N MET A 65 -4.66 -12.34 14.89
CA MET A 65 -5.49 -12.77 13.77
C MET A 65 -5.71 -11.66 12.75
N LEU A 66 -5.88 -10.41 13.20
CA LEU A 66 -6.19 -9.28 12.32
C LEU A 66 -4.97 -8.87 11.49
N THR A 67 -3.81 -8.69 12.12
CA THR A 67 -2.58 -8.21 11.47
C THR A 67 -2.21 -9.01 10.21
N PRO A 68 -2.13 -10.36 10.22
CA PRO A 68 -1.82 -11.10 8.99
C PRO A 68 -2.90 -11.01 7.91
N ARG A 69 -4.18 -10.81 8.30
CA ARG A 69 -5.27 -10.62 7.33
C ARG A 69 -5.13 -9.30 6.60
N ILE A 70 -4.89 -8.20 7.33
CA ILE A 70 -4.69 -6.90 6.68
C ILE A 70 -3.39 -6.87 5.88
N GLU A 71 -2.30 -7.47 6.36
CA GLU A 71 -1.05 -7.60 5.60
C GLU A 71 -1.27 -8.32 4.26
N THR A 72 -2.06 -9.39 4.24
CA THR A 72 -2.43 -10.10 3.00
C THR A 72 -3.17 -9.19 2.02
N VAL A 73 -4.19 -8.47 2.50
CA VAL A 73 -4.99 -7.56 1.66
C VAL A 73 -4.12 -6.43 1.11
N ILE A 74 -3.21 -5.86 1.91
CA ILE A 74 -2.28 -4.81 1.45
C ILE A 74 -1.34 -5.36 0.38
N GLY A 75 -0.87 -6.60 0.52
CA GLY A 75 -0.09 -7.30 -0.50
C GLY A 75 -0.79 -7.37 -1.86
N GLU A 76 -2.13 -7.49 -1.88
CA GLU A 76 -2.94 -7.53 -3.11
C GLU A 76 -3.02 -6.16 -3.83
N THR A 77 -2.72 -5.04 -3.15
CA THR A 77 -2.90 -3.68 -3.70
C THR A 77 -1.75 -3.17 -4.57
N ALA A 78 -0.68 -3.97 -4.73
CA ALA A 78 0.48 -3.63 -5.56
C ALA A 78 1.12 -2.26 -5.22
N GLY A 79 1.20 -1.91 -3.93
CA GLY A 79 1.85 -0.69 -3.45
C GLY A 79 0.99 0.58 -3.54
N LYS A 80 -0.30 0.48 -3.87
CA LYS A 80 -1.20 1.66 -3.92
C LYS A 80 -1.56 2.22 -2.53
N VAL A 81 -1.34 1.42 -1.48
CA VAL A 81 -1.58 1.78 -0.08
C VAL A 81 -0.47 1.17 0.78
N LYS A 82 -0.08 1.90 1.82
CA LYS A 82 0.95 1.46 2.79
C LYS A 82 0.30 0.94 4.08
N LEU A 83 1.04 0.14 4.83
CA LEU A 83 0.62 -0.33 6.15
C LEU A 83 1.65 0.07 7.21
N ALA A 84 1.24 0.94 8.12
CA ALA A 84 2.01 1.30 9.30
C ALA A 84 1.48 0.51 10.50
N LYS A 85 2.35 -0.20 11.21
CA LYS A 85 2.01 -0.94 12.43
C LYS A 85 2.47 -0.14 13.64
N VAL A 86 1.55 0.20 14.52
CA VAL A 86 1.82 1.01 15.72
C VAL A 86 1.51 0.16 16.94
N ASP A 87 2.54 -0.08 17.75
CA ASP A 87 2.36 -0.70 19.06
C ASP A 87 1.92 0.39 20.05
N ILE A 88 0.75 0.21 20.67
CA ILE A 88 0.18 1.20 21.59
C ILE A 88 0.96 1.32 22.90
N ASP A 89 1.73 0.29 23.29
CA ASP A 89 2.54 0.32 24.51
C ASP A 89 3.86 1.09 24.28
N GLU A 90 4.38 1.05 23.04
CA GLU A 90 5.59 1.80 22.65
C GLU A 90 5.26 3.26 22.27
N HIS A 91 4.06 3.51 21.75
CA HIS A 91 3.64 4.82 21.22
C HIS A 91 2.32 5.30 21.84
N THR A 92 2.27 5.37 23.17
CA THR A 92 1.07 5.77 23.93
C THR A 92 0.50 7.12 23.48
N ASP A 93 1.35 8.12 23.24
CA ASP A 93 0.89 9.46 22.82
C ASP A 93 0.22 9.42 21.44
N LEU A 94 0.75 8.63 20.49
CA LEU A 94 0.10 8.43 19.19
C LEU A 94 -1.24 7.70 19.34
N ALA A 95 -1.32 6.72 20.23
CA ALA A 95 -2.59 6.04 20.51
C ALA A 95 -3.63 7.03 21.07
N LEU A 96 -3.23 7.95 21.96
CA LEU A 96 -4.10 8.98 22.53
C LEU A 96 -4.54 10.02 21.49
N ASP A 97 -3.61 10.53 20.67
CA ASP A 97 -3.88 11.50 19.60
C ASP A 97 -4.94 11.02 18.60
N TYR A 98 -4.98 9.70 18.37
CA TYR A 98 -5.93 9.05 17.47
C TYR A 98 -7.11 8.39 18.20
N GLU A 99 -7.29 8.70 19.49
CA GLU A 99 -8.39 8.25 20.33
C GLU A 99 -8.52 6.71 20.35
N VAL A 100 -7.39 6.00 20.37
CA VAL A 100 -7.32 4.54 20.42
C VAL A 100 -7.42 4.07 21.87
N ALA A 101 -8.66 3.87 22.33
CA ALA A 101 -8.94 3.40 23.70
C ALA A 101 -8.87 1.87 23.86
N SER A 102 -8.91 1.11 22.77
CA SER A 102 -8.82 -0.36 22.77
C SER A 102 -8.25 -0.84 21.44
N VAL A 103 -7.65 -2.03 21.43
CA VAL A 103 -7.07 -2.66 20.24
C VAL A 103 -7.79 -3.98 19.92
N PRO A 104 -7.85 -4.39 18.64
CA PRO A 104 -7.24 -3.75 17.47
C PRO A 104 -8.06 -2.60 16.87
N VAL A 105 -7.38 -1.62 16.28
CA VAL A 105 -7.99 -0.51 15.50
C VAL A 105 -7.21 -0.30 14.21
N LEU A 106 -7.93 -0.21 13.09
CA LEU A 106 -7.38 0.21 11.80
C LEU A 106 -7.87 1.61 11.45
N LEU A 107 -6.95 2.51 11.11
CA LEU A 107 -7.26 3.83 10.56
C LEU A 107 -6.79 3.93 9.12
N ALA A 108 -7.60 4.50 8.23
CA ALA A 108 -7.14 4.94 6.92
C ALA A 108 -6.84 6.43 6.97
N ILE A 109 -5.59 6.80 6.72
CA ILE A 109 -5.11 8.17 6.75
C ILE A 109 -4.67 8.59 5.35
N ARG A 110 -5.09 9.78 4.94
CA ARG A 110 -4.70 10.40 3.67
C ARG A 110 -4.53 11.90 3.89
N ASN A 111 -3.42 12.47 3.41
CA ASN A 111 -3.13 13.90 3.55
C ASN A 111 -3.25 14.39 5.02
N GLY A 112 -2.76 13.59 5.97
CA GLY A 112 -2.84 13.88 7.40
C GLY A 112 -4.23 13.76 8.04
N GLN A 113 -5.27 13.41 7.28
CA GLN A 113 -6.65 13.28 7.77
C GLN A 113 -7.08 11.82 7.88
N VAL A 114 -7.82 11.49 8.94
CA VAL A 114 -8.46 10.18 9.08
C VAL A 114 -9.70 10.13 8.20
N GLU A 115 -9.70 9.25 7.19
CA GLU A 115 -10.84 9.10 6.27
C GLU A 115 -11.81 8.02 6.73
N GLN A 116 -11.30 6.95 7.32
CA GLN A 116 -12.09 5.80 7.78
C GLN A 116 -11.46 5.18 9.03
N ARG A 117 -12.32 4.55 9.85
CA ARG A 117 -11.94 3.84 11.08
C ARG A 117 -12.65 2.49 11.14
N LEU A 118 -11.91 1.46 11.51
CA LEU A 118 -12.44 0.14 11.84
C LEU A 118 -11.92 -0.26 13.23
N VAL A 119 -12.82 -0.78 14.06
CA VAL A 119 -12.51 -1.22 15.42
C VAL A 119 -12.83 -2.70 15.56
N GLY A 120 -11.92 -3.44 16.21
CA GLY A 120 -12.07 -4.86 16.48
C GLY A 120 -11.66 -5.77 15.32
N LEU A 121 -11.70 -7.07 15.58
CA LEU A 121 -11.35 -8.10 14.61
C LEU A 121 -12.31 -8.09 13.41
N GLN A 122 -11.77 -8.13 12.20
CA GLN A 122 -12.52 -8.18 10.95
C GLN A 122 -12.15 -9.45 10.16
N ASP A 123 -13.09 -9.95 9.36
CA ASP A 123 -12.81 -10.95 8.34
C ASP A 123 -12.10 -10.34 7.13
N THR A 124 -11.43 -11.19 6.36
CA THR A 124 -10.59 -10.76 5.22
C THR A 124 -11.41 -10.10 4.10
N ASP A 125 -12.64 -10.53 3.86
CA ASP A 125 -13.46 -10.00 2.77
C ASP A 125 -13.91 -8.57 3.08
N LYS A 126 -14.35 -8.33 4.33
CA LYS A 126 -14.64 -6.97 4.80
C LYS A 126 -13.41 -6.06 4.75
N LEU A 127 -12.23 -6.55 5.12
CA LEU A 127 -10.99 -5.79 5.00
C LEU A 127 -10.69 -5.45 3.53
N ARG A 128 -10.85 -6.40 2.62
CA ARG A 128 -10.65 -6.16 1.17
C ARG A 128 -11.58 -5.08 0.65
N THR A 129 -12.87 -5.16 0.93
CA THR A 129 -13.84 -4.12 0.53
C THR A 129 -13.47 -2.77 1.15
N TRP A 130 -13.11 -2.74 2.43
CA TRP A 130 -12.72 -1.52 3.11
C TRP A 130 -11.48 -0.86 2.48
N VAL A 131 -10.45 -1.65 2.18
CA VAL A 131 -9.23 -1.15 1.51
C VAL A 131 -9.55 -0.63 0.12
N GLN A 132 -10.40 -1.30 -0.66
CA GLN A 132 -10.81 -0.79 -1.98
C GLN A 132 -11.54 0.56 -1.87
N ASN A 133 -12.44 0.72 -0.90
CA ASN A 133 -13.11 2.00 -0.67
C ASN A 133 -12.13 3.13 -0.32
N VAL A 134 -11.03 2.83 0.37
CA VAL A 134 -9.96 3.80 0.63
C VAL A 134 -9.27 4.18 -0.67
N LEU A 135 -9.01 3.23 -1.57
CA LEU A 135 -8.35 3.48 -2.87
C LEU A 135 -9.23 4.26 -3.86
N ASP A 136 -10.54 4.01 -3.86
CA ASP A 136 -11.49 4.60 -4.80
C ASP A 136 -11.82 6.06 -4.48
N LYS A 137 -11.69 6.47 -3.21
CA LYS A 137 -11.75 7.88 -2.80
C LYS A 137 -10.51 8.64 -3.28
N LYS A 138 -10.48 9.00 -4.57
CA LYS A 138 -9.61 10.04 -5.10
C LYS A 138 -10.30 11.38 -4.90
N LYS A 139 -9.85 12.15 -3.92
CA LYS A 139 -10.17 13.58 -3.82
C LYS A 139 -9.46 14.35 -4.92
#